data_AF-A0A964JL02-F1
#
_entry.id   AF-A0A964JL02-F1
#
_cell.length_a   1.000
_cell.length_b   1.000
_cell.length_c   1.000
_cell.angle_alpha   90.00
_cell.angle_beta   90.00
_cell.angle_gamma   90.00
#
_symmetry.space_group_name_H-M   'P 1'
#
loop_
_entity.id
_entity.type
_entity.pdbx_description
1 polymer ?
#
loop_
_entity_poly.entity_id
_entity_poly.type
_entity_poly.pdbx_seq_one_letter_code
_entity_poly.pdbx_strand_id
1 'polypeptide(L)'
;MRLIACPLLFLLACAAEEVVVEGEVQPRAMAVNETRTLELRYLELNVEAFERRLTLNDLRAVPMPILDELWLLDLPLEGFVENALAQIATAPPEQLETQSARNLQRLLTMSPDTADLRGTKLSGLIDVSRAIGIASADAVADLLQMPDRASPVIPPDIAARILLEDLIGTHPAAQFRAGQNGESIAVAPRSLPVTLGDVVDNFARMSTTFGRRLTADGLSHPGIINAARGFAVVEAAFALTVKVNANALPYKGVELALGRVASVNAIGGQISGADGRAATVFALDDPNWLRVEGLVPVPYIEDVRFPVHESPLFLPAGTQRGPRPTGDSPVWQTPPFLMEHLVAEMGRLLAERLVEDCVVYELGGGVEVFRACIDETGFVEFETFSNVGQPPPPQYIWDIVHELAQIRMHDGGLAEGEANAELRLVNLPLGVSAEQIVTRIRDNLAQNPAALRELAEATHQTTRGAADFYYDRPDGTDADFLSFIAESDIPRGPDGQRTRPYAYAHPGFFADAALTAVLGSIAGTHGDSRHHRLQVVAGQTLYVADDDGGVYRVRIGVKQSRQRLPLQITRIR
;
A
#
# COMPACT_ATOMS: atom_id res chain seq x y z
N MET A 1 82.20 -23.28 21.83
CA MET A 1 81.12 -22.50 21.17
C MET A 1 79.85 -23.35 21.27
N ARG A 2 78.94 -23.01 22.20
CA ARG A 2 77.63 -22.38 21.94
C ARG A 2 76.76 -23.22 20.98
N LEU A 3 75.69 -23.90 21.47
CA LEU A 3 74.28 -23.42 21.59
C LEU A 3 73.62 -23.33 20.18
N ILE A 4 72.42 -23.81 19.79
CA ILE A 4 71.11 -24.14 20.44
C ILE A 4 70.30 -25.02 19.43
N ALA A 5 69.86 -26.23 19.80
CA ALA A 5 68.46 -26.66 20.01
C ALA A 5 67.33 -26.02 19.16
N CYS A 6 66.61 -26.86 18.42
CA CYS A 6 65.21 -26.62 18.03
C CYS A 6 64.50 -27.98 17.98
N PRO A 7 63.74 -28.38 19.03
CA PRO A 7 62.96 -29.60 18.98
C PRO A 7 61.54 -29.30 18.47
N LEU A 8 61.11 -30.16 17.54
CA LEU A 8 59.73 -30.36 17.11
C LEU A 8 58.78 -30.37 18.31
N LEU A 9 57.78 -29.47 18.30
CA LEU A 9 56.60 -29.59 19.15
C LEU A 9 55.59 -30.50 18.46
N PHE A 10 55.30 -31.62 19.12
CA PHE A 10 54.14 -32.48 18.85
C PHE A 10 52.85 -31.67 19.05
N LEU A 11 52.04 -31.55 17.99
CA LEU A 11 50.65 -31.13 18.09
C LEU A 11 49.83 -32.32 18.61
N LEU A 12 49.41 -32.22 19.87
CA LEU A 12 48.37 -33.05 20.47
C LEU A 12 47.04 -32.79 19.74
N ALA A 13 46.58 -33.79 18.99
CA ALA A 13 45.21 -33.88 18.54
C ALA A 13 44.31 -34.25 19.74
N CYS A 14 43.76 -33.24 20.43
CA CYS A 14 42.56 -33.44 21.23
C CYS A 14 41.39 -33.57 20.25
N ALA A 15 40.95 -34.80 20.03
CA ALA A 15 39.63 -35.08 19.49
C ALA A 15 38.61 -34.45 20.44
N ALA A 16 37.96 -33.37 20.00
CA ALA A 16 36.73 -32.92 20.63
C ALA A 16 35.69 -34.00 20.35
N GLU A 17 35.42 -34.83 21.35
CA GLU A 17 34.30 -35.75 21.33
C GLU A 17 33.03 -34.89 21.20
N GLU A 18 32.39 -35.00 20.04
CA GLU A 18 31.18 -34.29 19.70
C GLU A 18 30.14 -34.65 20.77
N VAL A 19 29.76 -33.67 21.60
CA VAL A 19 28.66 -33.84 22.56
C VAL A 19 27.40 -34.01 21.73
N VAL A 20 27.03 -35.27 21.48
CA VAL A 20 25.72 -35.63 20.97
C VAL A 20 24.73 -35.20 22.04
N VAL A 21 24.05 -34.08 21.80
CA VAL A 21 22.84 -33.74 22.55
C VAL A 21 21.85 -34.85 22.23
N GLU A 22 21.63 -35.77 23.19
CA GLU A 22 20.55 -36.74 23.12
C GLU A 22 19.27 -35.99 22.75
N GLY A 23 18.67 -36.36 21.61
CA GLY A 23 17.46 -35.71 21.13
C GLY A 23 16.41 -35.69 22.24
N GLU A 24 15.80 -34.52 22.47
CA GLU A 24 14.69 -34.38 23.41
C GLU A 24 13.67 -35.49 23.17
N VAL A 25 13.54 -36.42 24.11
CA VAL A 25 12.49 -37.44 24.09
C VAL A 25 11.17 -36.69 24.06
N GLN A 26 10.46 -36.75 22.93
CA GLN A 26 9.17 -36.09 22.82
C GLN A 26 8.24 -36.64 23.91
N PRO A 27 7.74 -35.78 24.82
CA PRO A 27 6.97 -36.25 25.96
C PRO A 27 5.66 -36.86 25.48
N ARG A 28 5.36 -38.07 25.94
CA ARG A 28 4.07 -38.73 25.66
C ARG A 28 2.92 -37.97 26.36
N ALA A 29 1.76 -38.00 25.71
CA ALA A 29 0.52 -37.49 26.28
C ALA A 29 0.22 -38.14 27.64
N MET A 30 -0.40 -37.38 28.54
CA MET A 30 -0.81 -37.86 29.86
C MET A 30 -1.90 -38.93 29.72
N ALA A 31 -1.71 -40.09 30.35
CA ALA A 31 -2.75 -41.10 30.46
C ALA A 31 -3.81 -40.67 31.49
N VAL A 32 -5.03 -41.22 31.39
CA VAL A 32 -6.07 -40.99 32.41
C VAL A 32 -5.58 -41.49 33.77
N ASN A 33 -5.81 -40.68 34.81
CA ASN A 33 -5.29 -40.79 36.17
C ASN A 33 -3.78 -40.61 36.34
N GLU A 34 -3.04 -40.32 35.27
CA GLU A 34 -1.64 -39.91 35.39
C GLU A 34 -1.57 -38.53 36.07
N THR A 35 -0.67 -38.39 37.05
CA THR A 35 -0.42 -37.13 37.73
C THR A 35 1.01 -36.67 37.47
N ARG A 36 1.17 -35.41 37.05
CA ARG A 36 2.48 -34.76 36.88
C ARG A 36 2.55 -33.51 37.76
N THR A 37 3.74 -33.24 38.31
CA THR A 37 4.00 -32.04 39.11
C THR A 37 4.78 -31.04 38.27
N LEU A 38 4.30 -29.81 38.20
CA LEU A 38 4.92 -28.71 37.47
C LEU A 38 5.23 -27.54 38.42
N GLU A 39 6.21 -26.74 38.04
CA GLU A 39 6.50 -25.46 38.69
C GLU A 39 6.43 -24.36 37.62
N LEU A 40 5.45 -23.47 37.72
CA LEU A 40 5.41 -22.25 36.93
C LEU A 40 6.23 -21.17 37.61
N ARG A 41 7.00 -20.44 36.82
CA ARG A 41 7.80 -19.32 37.29
C ARG A 41 7.22 -18.01 36.78
N TYR A 42 7.03 -17.07 37.69
CA TYR A 42 6.79 -15.69 37.34
C TYR A 42 8.09 -15.08 36.83
N LEU A 43 8.07 -14.64 35.58
CA LEU A 43 9.20 -14.01 34.91
C LEU A 43 8.76 -12.61 34.49
N GLU A 44 9.42 -11.60 35.06
CA GLU A 44 9.15 -10.20 34.80
C GLU A 44 10.48 -9.50 34.53
N LEU A 45 10.60 -8.98 33.32
CA LEU A 45 11.65 -8.07 32.91
C LEU A 45 10.97 -6.99 32.07
N ASN A 46 10.24 -6.10 32.77
CA ASN A 46 9.59 -4.97 32.14
C ASN A 46 10.67 -4.01 31.65
N VAL A 47 10.65 -3.74 30.35
CA VAL A 47 11.49 -2.75 29.72
C VAL A 47 10.61 -1.65 29.18
N GLU A 48 10.92 -0.42 29.57
CA GLU A 48 10.27 0.79 29.07
C GLU A 48 11.14 1.41 27.98
N ALA A 49 10.50 1.91 26.92
CA ALA A 49 11.14 2.58 25.80
C ALA A 49 12.33 1.81 25.20
N PHE A 50 12.26 0.47 25.21
CA PHE A 50 13.31 -0.38 24.67
C PHE A 50 13.38 -0.21 23.16
N GLU A 51 14.56 0.13 22.65
CA GLU A 51 14.77 0.30 21.22
C GLU A 51 14.91 -1.07 20.55
N ARG A 52 13.95 -1.40 19.69
CA ARG A 52 14.01 -2.54 18.79
C ARG A 52 14.31 -2.05 17.39
N ARG A 53 15.49 -2.42 16.88
CA ARG A 53 15.85 -2.24 15.48
C ARG A 53 15.36 -3.45 14.68
N LEU A 54 14.49 -3.21 13.71
CA LEU A 54 14.01 -4.18 12.73
C LEU A 54 14.70 -3.89 11.39
N THR A 55 15.59 -4.78 10.97
CA THR A 55 16.22 -4.71 9.65
C THR A 55 15.26 -5.21 8.58
N LEU A 56 15.58 -4.96 7.31
CA LEU A 56 14.81 -5.51 6.19
C LEU A 56 14.71 -7.05 6.25
N ASN A 57 15.75 -7.74 6.72
CA ASN A 57 15.71 -9.20 6.91
C ASN A 57 14.75 -9.63 8.01
N ASP A 58 14.68 -8.87 9.11
CA ASP A 58 13.73 -9.15 10.19
C ASP A 58 12.30 -8.95 9.71
N LEU A 59 12.05 -7.90 8.93
CA LEU A 59 10.72 -7.61 8.37
C LEU A 59 10.30 -8.65 7.32
N ARG A 60 11.23 -9.16 6.51
CA ARG A 60 10.95 -10.25 5.56
C ARG A 60 10.56 -11.57 6.24
N ALA A 61 10.91 -11.75 7.50
CA ALA A 61 10.47 -12.90 8.28
C ALA A 61 9.04 -12.76 8.83
N VAL A 62 8.46 -11.55 8.78
CA VAL A 62 7.07 -11.31 9.18
C VAL A 62 6.14 -11.78 8.06
N PRO A 63 5.03 -12.47 8.37
CA PRO A 63 4.04 -12.86 7.37
C PRO A 63 3.51 -11.66 6.58
N MET A 64 3.49 -11.78 5.25
CA MET A 64 3.08 -10.69 4.34
C MET A 64 1.68 -10.11 4.66
N PRO A 65 0.65 -10.91 5.03
CA PRO A 65 -0.64 -10.35 5.40
C PRO A 65 -0.57 -9.32 6.53
N ILE A 66 0.32 -9.51 7.52
CA ILE A 66 0.51 -8.55 8.63
C ILE A 66 1.19 -7.27 8.11
N LEU A 67 2.13 -7.42 7.17
CA LEU A 67 2.82 -6.28 6.55
C LEU A 67 1.89 -5.45 5.64
N ASP A 68 0.94 -6.10 4.98
CA ASP A 68 -0.06 -5.47 4.11
C ASP A 68 -1.13 -4.70 4.90
N GLU A 69 -1.41 -5.10 6.15
CA GLU A 69 -2.30 -4.36 7.06
C GLU A 69 -1.65 -3.08 7.62
N LEU A 70 -0.32 -3.00 7.60
CA LEU A 70 0.44 -1.84 8.05
C LEU A 70 0.52 -0.79 6.95
N TRP A 71 -0.54 0.01 6.85
CA TRP A 71 -0.55 1.21 6.02
C TRP A 71 0.49 2.23 6.51
N LEU A 72 1.31 2.69 5.57
CA LEU A 72 2.39 3.63 5.81
C LEU A 72 1.98 5.05 5.41
N LEU A 73 1.51 5.23 4.18
CA LEU A 73 1.00 6.52 3.69
C LEU A 73 0.20 6.35 2.41
N ASP A 74 -0.59 7.37 2.10
CA ASP A 74 -1.03 7.63 0.73
C ASP A 74 0.03 8.53 0.09
N LEU A 75 0.77 7.96 -0.87
CA LEU A 75 1.85 8.60 -1.60
C LEU A 75 1.25 9.56 -2.64
N PRO A 76 1.43 10.89 -2.49
CA PRO A 76 0.96 11.86 -3.49
C PRO A 76 1.73 11.68 -4.79
N LEU A 77 1.03 11.78 -5.92
CA LEU A 77 1.57 11.45 -7.24
C LEU A 77 1.77 12.67 -8.14
N GLU A 78 1.47 13.88 -7.69
CA GLU A 78 1.60 15.09 -8.51
C GLU A 78 3.01 15.21 -9.10
N GLY A 79 4.04 15.22 -8.24
CA GLY A 79 5.42 15.32 -8.70
C GLY A 79 5.86 14.11 -9.52
N PHE A 80 5.32 12.92 -9.26
CA PHE A 80 5.62 11.73 -10.04
C PHE A 80 5.09 11.82 -11.47
N VAL A 81 3.84 12.25 -11.65
CA VAL A 81 3.22 12.42 -12.98
C VAL A 81 3.86 13.59 -13.73
N GLU A 82 4.19 14.70 -13.06
CA GLU A 82 4.93 15.82 -13.65
C GLU A 82 6.30 15.38 -14.17
N ASN A 83 7.06 14.63 -13.36
CA ASN A 83 8.34 14.06 -13.77
C ASN A 83 8.18 13.11 -14.96
N ALA A 84 7.10 12.31 -14.97
CA ALA A 84 6.82 11.38 -16.04
C ALA A 84 6.57 12.13 -17.36
N LEU A 85 5.69 13.13 -17.35
CA LEU A 85 5.38 13.95 -18.53
C LEU A 85 6.62 14.69 -19.05
N ALA A 86 7.45 15.26 -18.16
CA ALA A 86 8.69 15.92 -18.54
C ALA A 86 9.68 14.95 -19.20
N GLN A 87 9.80 13.73 -18.67
CA GLN A 87 10.63 12.69 -19.26
C GLN A 87 10.10 12.22 -20.61
N ILE A 88 8.78 12.01 -20.74
CA ILE A 88 8.15 11.61 -22.01
C ILE A 88 8.39 12.68 -23.08
N ALA A 89 8.18 13.96 -22.75
CA ALA A 89 8.36 15.07 -23.68
C ALA A 89 9.78 15.17 -24.26
N THR A 90 10.78 14.68 -23.52
CA THR A 90 12.20 14.74 -23.91
C THR A 90 12.80 13.37 -24.25
N ALA A 91 11.99 12.30 -24.19
CA ALA A 91 12.45 10.95 -24.43
C ALA A 91 13.00 10.80 -25.86
N PRO A 92 14.22 10.27 -26.03
CA PRO A 92 14.76 10.07 -27.36
C PRO A 92 14.03 8.90 -28.05
N PRO A 93 13.95 8.90 -29.40
CA PRO A 93 13.12 7.94 -30.15
C PRO A 93 13.42 6.47 -29.84
N GLU A 94 14.67 6.12 -29.48
CA GLU A 94 15.08 4.78 -29.09
C GLU A 94 14.46 4.27 -27.78
N GLN A 95 13.99 5.17 -26.90
CA GLN A 95 13.25 4.80 -25.69
C GLN A 95 11.76 4.58 -25.95
N LEU A 96 11.26 5.00 -27.12
CA LEU A 96 9.88 4.86 -27.54
C LEU A 96 9.75 3.67 -28.48
N GLU A 97 9.67 2.48 -27.88
CA GLU A 97 9.77 1.18 -28.56
C GLU A 97 8.70 1.00 -29.65
N THR A 98 7.48 1.53 -29.45
CA THR A 98 6.34 1.36 -30.37
C THR A 98 5.98 2.63 -31.13
N GLN A 99 5.27 2.48 -32.26
CA GLN A 99 4.74 3.63 -33.00
C GLN A 99 3.72 4.41 -32.15
N SER A 100 2.85 3.71 -31.43
CA SER A 100 1.87 4.31 -30.50
C SER A 100 2.55 5.14 -29.40
N ALA A 101 3.67 4.68 -28.83
CA ALA A 101 4.44 5.44 -27.85
C ALA A 101 5.04 6.74 -28.45
N ARG A 102 5.53 6.68 -29.69
CA ARG A 102 6.02 7.87 -30.42
C ARG A 102 4.89 8.84 -30.74
N ASN A 103 3.71 8.32 -31.11
CA ASN A 103 2.55 9.14 -31.40
C ASN A 103 2.03 9.83 -30.13
N LEU A 104 1.99 9.12 -29.00
CA LEU A 104 1.62 9.69 -27.71
C LEU A 104 2.60 10.78 -27.26
N GLN A 105 3.92 10.57 -27.42
CA GLN A 105 4.89 11.64 -27.17
C GLN A 105 4.58 12.87 -28.03
N ARG A 106 4.41 12.67 -29.35
CA ARG A 106 4.13 13.77 -30.27
C ARG A 106 2.82 14.48 -29.98
N LEU A 107 1.82 13.76 -29.47
CA LEU A 107 0.56 14.34 -28.99
C LEU A 107 0.80 15.24 -27.78
N LEU A 108 1.52 14.75 -26.77
CA LEU A 108 1.83 15.51 -25.55
C LEU A 108 2.71 16.73 -25.81
N THR A 109 3.53 16.70 -26.86
CA THR A 109 4.36 17.83 -27.30
C THR A 109 3.80 18.54 -28.55
N MET A 110 2.55 18.25 -28.92
CA MET A 110 1.96 18.83 -30.13
C MET A 110 1.80 20.33 -29.92
N SER A 111 2.17 21.10 -30.93
CA SER A 111 2.04 22.55 -30.99
C SER A 111 1.33 22.96 -32.28
N PRO A 112 0.87 24.21 -32.43
CA PRO A 112 0.33 24.70 -33.69
C PRO A 112 1.27 24.45 -34.89
N ASP A 113 2.59 24.57 -34.70
CA ASP A 113 3.58 24.28 -35.75
C ASP A 113 3.63 22.83 -36.20
N THR A 114 3.24 21.90 -35.32
CA THR A 114 3.38 20.46 -35.57
C THR A 114 2.05 19.75 -35.78
N ALA A 115 0.93 20.38 -35.41
CA ALA A 115 -0.43 19.86 -35.58
C ALA A 115 -0.76 19.56 -37.05
N ASP A 116 -1.39 18.41 -37.30
CA ASP A 116 -1.86 18.03 -38.63
C ASP A 116 -3.37 18.17 -38.70
N LEU A 117 -3.85 19.16 -39.47
CA LEU A 117 -5.28 19.41 -39.64
C LEU A 117 -5.91 18.50 -40.70
N ARG A 118 -5.13 17.73 -41.47
CA ARG A 118 -5.67 16.87 -42.54
C ARG A 118 -6.46 15.74 -41.91
N GLY A 119 -7.67 15.51 -42.44
CA GLY A 119 -8.59 14.50 -41.89
C GLY A 119 -9.42 15.00 -40.70
N THR A 120 -9.14 16.20 -40.17
CA THR A 120 -10.01 16.87 -39.19
C THR A 120 -11.08 17.70 -39.89
N LYS A 121 -12.09 18.12 -39.12
CA LYS A 121 -13.04 19.16 -39.47
C LYS A 121 -12.40 20.54 -39.65
N LEU A 122 -11.21 20.76 -39.10
CA LEU A 122 -10.41 21.97 -39.34
C LEU A 122 -9.61 21.94 -40.63
N SER A 123 -9.67 20.87 -41.44
CA SER A 123 -8.95 20.79 -42.72
C SER A 123 -9.28 21.94 -43.67
N GLY A 124 -10.50 22.49 -43.63
CA GLY A 124 -10.89 23.69 -44.38
C GLY A 124 -10.04 24.92 -44.06
N LEU A 125 -9.47 25.02 -42.84
CA LEU A 125 -8.53 26.08 -42.49
C LEU A 125 -7.26 26.03 -43.34
N ILE A 126 -6.82 24.87 -43.81
CA ILE A 126 -5.65 24.75 -44.70
C ILE A 126 -5.89 25.53 -46.00
N ASP A 127 -7.08 25.38 -46.57
CA ASP A 127 -7.43 26.03 -47.83
C ASP A 127 -7.65 27.54 -47.65
N VAL A 128 -8.30 27.93 -46.54
CA VAL A 128 -8.48 29.34 -46.15
C VAL A 128 -7.12 30.01 -45.93
N SER A 129 -6.25 29.41 -45.12
CA SER A 129 -4.87 29.85 -44.87
C SER A 129 -4.09 30.06 -46.18
N ARG A 130 -4.18 29.10 -47.11
CA ARG A 130 -3.53 29.22 -48.43
C ARG A 130 -4.08 30.38 -49.26
N ALA A 131 -5.38 30.64 -49.20
CA ALA A 131 -6.02 31.71 -49.96
C ALA A 131 -5.64 33.11 -49.46
N ILE A 132 -5.41 33.25 -48.16
CA ILE A 132 -5.18 34.54 -47.49
C ILE A 132 -3.70 34.80 -47.17
N GLY A 133 -2.84 33.81 -47.36
CA GLY A 133 -1.38 33.93 -47.16
C GLY A 133 -0.93 33.86 -45.70
N ILE A 134 -1.74 33.25 -44.83
CA ILE A 134 -1.45 33.06 -43.40
C ILE A 134 -1.16 31.57 -43.16
N ALA A 135 -0.22 31.21 -42.28
CA ALA A 135 0.02 29.79 -42.01
C ALA A 135 -1.11 29.22 -41.15
N SER A 136 -1.56 27.99 -41.40
CA SER A 136 -2.62 27.37 -40.59
C SER A 136 -2.24 27.22 -39.12
N ALA A 137 -0.95 27.13 -38.82
CA ALA A 137 -0.44 27.16 -37.46
C ALA A 137 -0.68 28.52 -36.76
N ASP A 138 -0.66 29.65 -37.49
CA ASP A 138 -1.03 30.95 -36.91
C ASP A 138 -2.53 30.93 -36.55
N ALA A 139 -3.37 30.42 -37.44
CA ALA A 139 -4.81 30.28 -37.20
C ALA A 139 -5.16 29.38 -36.01
N VAL A 140 -4.43 28.27 -35.84
CA VAL A 140 -4.61 27.38 -34.68
C VAL A 140 -4.10 28.05 -33.40
N ALA A 141 -2.95 28.72 -33.44
CA ALA A 141 -2.40 29.43 -32.29
C ALA A 141 -3.34 30.55 -31.83
N ASP A 142 -3.85 31.36 -32.76
CA ASP A 142 -4.78 32.44 -32.47
C ASP A 142 -6.11 31.89 -31.91
N LEU A 143 -6.65 30.82 -32.52
CA LEU A 143 -7.89 30.18 -32.07
C LEU A 143 -7.78 29.63 -30.64
N LEU A 144 -6.64 29.01 -30.32
CA LEU A 144 -6.37 28.45 -29.00
C LEU A 144 -5.73 29.47 -28.04
N GLN A 145 -5.63 30.74 -28.44
CA GLN A 145 -5.04 31.86 -27.68
C GLN A 145 -3.67 31.52 -27.08
N MET A 146 -2.85 30.85 -27.87
CA MET A 146 -1.55 30.38 -27.45
C MET A 146 -0.53 31.51 -27.52
N PRO A 147 0.42 31.60 -26.57
CA PRO A 147 1.40 32.69 -26.55
C PRO A 147 2.35 32.66 -27.75
N ASP A 148 2.63 31.46 -28.29
CA ASP A 148 3.36 31.26 -29.54
C ASP A 148 3.00 29.91 -30.19
N ARG A 149 3.49 29.69 -31.42
CA ARG A 149 3.23 28.48 -32.23
C ARG A 149 3.99 27.24 -31.78
N ALA A 150 4.98 27.40 -30.91
CA ALA A 150 5.79 26.30 -30.37
C ALA A 150 5.22 25.78 -29.04
N SER A 151 4.32 26.53 -28.43
CA SER A 151 3.67 26.16 -27.18
C SER A 151 2.86 24.87 -27.33
N PRO A 152 2.86 23.97 -26.32
CA PRO A 152 2.05 22.77 -26.35
C PRO A 152 0.55 23.10 -26.39
N VAL A 153 -0.19 22.45 -27.29
CA VAL A 153 -1.66 22.54 -27.40
C VAL A 153 -2.30 22.03 -26.11
N ILE A 154 -1.75 20.97 -25.52
CA ILE A 154 -2.14 20.46 -24.21
C ILE A 154 -1.07 20.89 -23.19
N PRO A 155 -1.36 21.85 -22.30
CA PRO A 155 -0.45 22.25 -21.24
C PRO A 155 -0.10 21.06 -20.32
N PRO A 156 1.18 20.88 -19.94
CA PRO A 156 1.60 19.76 -19.09
C PRO A 156 0.89 19.68 -17.74
N ASP A 157 0.53 20.83 -17.15
CA ASP A 157 -0.19 20.89 -15.87
C ASP A 157 -1.64 20.41 -15.99
N ILE A 158 -2.30 20.68 -17.13
CA ILE A 158 -3.61 20.10 -17.46
C ILE A 158 -3.47 18.59 -17.66
N ALA A 159 -2.49 18.14 -18.44
CA ALA A 159 -2.26 16.72 -18.67
C ALA A 159 -2.01 15.96 -17.35
N ALA A 160 -1.17 16.51 -16.47
CA ALA A 160 -0.87 15.91 -15.17
C ALA A 160 -2.14 15.76 -14.32
N ARG A 161 -2.95 16.82 -14.25
CA ARG A 161 -4.20 16.82 -13.50
C ARG A 161 -5.16 15.74 -13.99
N ILE A 162 -5.39 15.65 -15.30
CA ILE A 162 -6.33 14.67 -15.88
C ILE A 162 -5.83 13.24 -15.72
N LEU A 163 -4.52 12.99 -15.89
CA LEU A 163 -3.96 11.67 -15.61
C LEU A 163 -4.13 11.27 -14.13
N LEU A 164 -4.02 12.21 -13.20
CA LEU A 164 -4.24 11.94 -11.77
C LEU A 164 -5.72 11.68 -11.44
N GLU A 165 -6.63 12.43 -12.04
CA GLU A 165 -8.07 12.37 -11.77
C GLU A 165 -8.73 11.18 -12.47
N ASP A 166 -8.53 11.05 -13.78
CA ASP A 166 -9.34 10.17 -14.64
C ASP A 166 -8.68 8.84 -14.97
N LEU A 167 -7.34 8.79 -15.01
CA LEU A 167 -6.60 7.53 -15.16
C LEU A 167 -6.24 6.91 -13.80
N ILE A 168 -5.63 7.67 -12.91
CA ILE A 168 -5.20 7.14 -11.61
C ILE A 168 -6.37 7.06 -10.64
N GLY A 169 -7.15 8.13 -10.51
CA GLY A 169 -8.27 8.22 -9.56
C GLY A 169 -9.43 7.27 -9.84
N THR A 170 -9.51 6.70 -11.05
CA THR A 170 -10.54 5.71 -11.41
C THR A 170 -10.06 4.26 -11.24
N HIS A 171 -8.78 4.06 -10.94
CA HIS A 171 -8.23 2.74 -10.68
C HIS A 171 -8.72 2.20 -9.31
N PRO A 172 -9.28 0.98 -9.21
CA PRO A 172 -9.86 0.48 -7.95
C PRO A 172 -8.90 0.48 -6.75
N ALA A 173 -7.63 0.11 -6.97
CA ALA A 173 -6.61 0.12 -5.92
C ALA A 173 -6.09 1.52 -5.54
N ALA A 174 -6.44 2.55 -6.29
CA ALA A 174 -6.17 3.95 -5.96
C ALA A 174 -7.39 4.64 -5.32
N GLN A 175 -8.56 3.99 -5.32
CA GLN A 175 -9.77 4.49 -4.67
C GLN A 175 -9.90 4.01 -3.24
N PHE A 176 -9.61 2.72 -3.03
CA PHE A 176 -9.78 2.07 -1.74
C PHE A 176 -8.59 1.18 -1.39
N ARG A 177 -8.25 1.18 -0.10
CA ARG A 177 -7.29 0.26 0.51
C ARG A 177 -7.97 -0.59 1.58
N ALA A 178 -7.38 -1.74 1.87
CA ALA A 178 -7.82 -2.56 2.99
C ALA A 178 -7.52 -1.85 4.32
N GLY A 179 -8.51 -1.84 5.21
CA GLY A 179 -8.41 -1.51 6.62
C GLY A 179 -8.46 -2.78 7.48
N GLN A 180 -8.51 -2.59 8.79
CA GLN A 180 -8.60 -3.71 9.74
C GLN A 180 -9.85 -4.55 9.46
N ASN A 181 -9.74 -5.88 9.59
CA ASN A 181 -10.85 -6.83 9.40
C ASN A 181 -11.54 -6.76 8.03
N GLY A 182 -10.85 -6.28 6.99
CA GLY A 182 -11.39 -6.17 5.64
C GLY A 182 -12.26 -4.93 5.38
N GLU A 183 -12.21 -3.92 6.27
CA GLU A 183 -12.82 -2.62 6.01
C GLU A 183 -12.25 -1.99 4.72
N SER A 184 -13.06 -1.25 3.98
CA SER A 184 -12.63 -0.51 2.80
C SER A 184 -12.42 0.97 3.16
N ILE A 185 -11.17 1.41 3.20
CA ILE A 185 -10.79 2.79 3.55
C ILE A 185 -10.50 3.56 2.28
N ALA A 186 -11.08 4.77 2.14
CA ALA A 186 -10.82 5.63 1.01
C ALA A 186 -9.37 6.11 1.01
N VAL A 187 -8.72 6.05 -0.15
CA VAL A 187 -7.38 6.61 -0.37
C VAL A 187 -7.52 8.11 -0.62
N ALA A 188 -6.55 8.89 -0.14
CA ALA A 188 -6.48 10.32 -0.45
C ALA A 188 -6.50 10.55 -1.98
N PRO A 189 -7.20 11.59 -2.48
CA PRO A 189 -7.18 11.91 -3.91
C PRO A 189 -5.75 12.03 -4.46
N ARG A 190 -5.57 11.66 -5.74
CA ARG A 190 -4.30 11.80 -6.46
C ARG A 190 -3.10 11.09 -5.80
N SER A 191 -3.38 10.02 -5.05
CA SER A 191 -2.38 9.30 -4.28
C SER A 191 -2.47 7.78 -4.49
N LEU A 192 -1.40 7.04 -4.18
CA LEU A 192 -1.43 5.57 -4.08
C LEU A 192 -1.24 5.13 -2.63
N PRO A 193 -2.01 4.14 -2.15
CA PRO A 193 -1.76 3.58 -0.83
C PRO A 193 -0.46 2.77 -0.84
N VAL A 194 0.39 3.02 0.16
CA VAL A 194 1.65 2.29 0.39
C VAL A 194 1.59 1.61 1.75
N THR A 195 1.93 0.32 1.77
CA THR A 195 2.00 -0.52 2.97
C THR A 195 3.44 -0.86 3.32
N LEU A 196 3.66 -1.40 4.52
CA LEU A 196 4.98 -1.93 4.88
C LEU A 196 5.34 -3.15 4.02
N GLY A 197 4.34 -3.93 3.62
CA GLY A 197 4.51 -5.04 2.68
C GLY A 197 5.07 -4.58 1.33
N ASP A 198 4.61 -3.43 0.82
CA ASP A 198 5.17 -2.84 -0.40
C ASP A 198 6.65 -2.48 -0.21
N VAL A 199 7.04 -1.88 0.92
CA VAL A 199 8.44 -1.54 1.20
C VAL A 199 9.32 -2.79 1.35
N VAL A 200 8.84 -3.79 2.07
CA VAL A 200 9.60 -5.02 2.38
C VAL A 200 9.85 -5.88 1.13
N ASP A 201 8.86 -5.96 0.25
CA ASP A 201 8.95 -6.64 -1.04
C ASP A 201 9.49 -5.73 -2.16
N ASN A 202 10.05 -4.57 -1.79
CA ASN A 202 10.61 -3.59 -2.70
C ASN A 202 9.69 -3.24 -3.88
N PHE A 203 8.39 -3.09 -3.57
CA PHE A 203 7.31 -2.72 -4.47
C PHE A 203 7.15 -3.69 -5.66
N ALA A 204 7.67 -4.92 -5.55
CA ALA A 204 7.62 -5.92 -6.61
C ALA A 204 6.19 -6.26 -7.05
N ARG A 205 5.20 -6.05 -6.17
CA ARG A 205 3.77 -6.29 -6.44
C ARG A 205 3.04 -5.12 -7.10
N MET A 206 3.67 -3.97 -7.33
CA MET A 206 2.96 -2.79 -7.85
C MET A 206 2.26 -3.04 -9.19
N SER A 207 2.87 -3.81 -10.11
CA SER A 207 2.20 -4.17 -11.38
C SER A 207 1.01 -5.10 -11.18
N THR A 208 0.99 -5.89 -10.11
CA THR A 208 -0.14 -6.75 -9.76
C THR A 208 -1.25 -5.93 -9.10
N THR A 209 -0.88 -5.00 -8.21
CA THR A 209 -1.82 -4.15 -7.48
C THR A 209 -2.46 -3.07 -8.35
N PHE A 210 -1.65 -2.42 -9.19
CA PHE A 210 -2.02 -1.28 -10.04
C PHE A 210 -2.02 -1.59 -11.54
N GLY A 211 -2.00 -2.88 -11.90
CA GLY A 211 -2.18 -3.32 -13.28
C GLY A 211 -3.66 -3.36 -13.68
N ARG A 212 -3.96 -4.00 -14.80
CA ARG A 212 -5.33 -4.11 -15.34
C ARG A 212 -6.32 -4.67 -14.32
N ARG A 213 -7.47 -4.01 -14.16
CA ARG A 213 -8.51 -4.42 -13.19
C ARG A 213 -9.91 -4.01 -13.65
N LEU A 214 -10.94 -4.71 -13.16
CA LEU A 214 -12.32 -4.29 -13.34
C LEU A 214 -12.67 -3.18 -12.34
N THR A 215 -13.29 -2.10 -12.83
CA THR A 215 -13.90 -1.06 -12.00
C THR A 215 -15.17 -1.57 -11.32
N ALA A 216 -15.69 -0.81 -10.35
CA ALA A 216 -16.95 -1.12 -9.69
C ALA A 216 -18.13 -1.27 -10.68
N ASP A 217 -18.11 -0.50 -11.77
CA ASP A 217 -19.11 -0.53 -12.83
C ASP A 217 -18.87 -1.65 -13.87
N GLY A 218 -17.88 -2.52 -13.65
CA GLY A 218 -17.55 -3.65 -14.52
C GLY A 218 -16.74 -3.29 -15.77
N LEU A 219 -16.24 -2.05 -15.87
CA LEU A 219 -15.36 -1.63 -16.97
C LEU A 219 -13.93 -2.14 -16.75
N SER A 220 -13.23 -2.50 -17.83
CA SER A 220 -11.85 -2.97 -17.75
C SER A 220 -10.88 -1.79 -17.76
N HIS A 221 -10.47 -1.32 -16.58
CA HIS A 221 -9.43 -0.32 -16.41
C HIS A 221 -8.07 -0.86 -16.92
N PRO A 222 -7.30 -0.10 -17.73
CA PRO A 222 -6.06 -0.58 -18.34
C PRO A 222 -4.96 -0.88 -17.32
N GLY A 223 -4.98 -0.16 -16.19
CA GLY A 223 -3.96 -0.18 -15.17
C GLY A 223 -3.24 1.18 -15.13
N ILE A 224 -2.46 1.42 -14.09
CA ILE A 224 -1.55 2.56 -13.97
C ILE A 224 -0.11 2.09 -14.23
N ILE A 225 0.22 0.88 -13.78
CA ILE A 225 1.56 0.31 -13.87
C ILE A 225 1.45 -1.10 -14.45
N ASN A 226 1.91 -1.29 -15.69
CA ASN A 226 1.96 -2.63 -16.31
C ASN A 226 3.17 -3.43 -15.85
N ALA A 227 4.29 -2.75 -15.65
CA ALA A 227 5.52 -3.31 -15.15
C ALA A 227 6.29 -2.24 -14.38
N ALA A 228 6.97 -2.65 -13.32
CA ALA A 228 7.92 -1.80 -12.64
C ALA A 228 9.04 -2.67 -12.05
N ARG A 229 10.25 -2.14 -12.04
CA ARG A 229 11.43 -2.77 -11.40
C ARG A 229 12.29 -1.71 -10.73
N GLY A 230 13.05 -2.16 -9.74
CA GLY A 230 14.09 -1.36 -9.10
C GLY A 230 13.52 -0.13 -8.42
N PHE A 231 12.54 -0.32 -7.54
CA PHE A 231 12.16 0.74 -6.62
C PHE A 231 13.34 1.01 -5.70
N ALA A 232 14.02 2.14 -5.90
CA ALA A 232 15.09 2.59 -5.05
C ALA A 232 14.47 3.45 -3.94
N VAL A 233 13.74 2.81 -3.04
CA VAL A 233 13.15 3.45 -1.85
C VAL A 233 14.01 3.17 -0.63
N VAL A 234 14.58 1.97 -0.55
CA VAL A 234 15.35 1.49 0.59
C VAL A 234 16.76 1.06 0.18
N GLU A 235 17.74 1.46 0.95
CA GLU A 235 19.12 1.00 0.84
C GLU A 235 19.30 -0.32 1.59
N ALA A 236 20.42 -1.03 1.36
CA ALA A 236 20.76 -2.25 2.10
C ALA A 236 20.84 -2.03 3.63
N ALA A 237 21.04 -0.78 4.06
CA ALA A 237 21.07 -0.36 5.45
C ALA A 237 19.68 -0.08 6.06
N PHE A 238 18.59 -0.32 5.33
CA PHE A 238 17.24 -0.02 5.81
C PHE A 238 16.95 -0.66 7.16
N ALA A 239 16.49 0.17 8.09
CA ALA A 239 16.05 -0.27 9.40
C ALA A 239 14.95 0.62 9.95
N LEU A 240 13.97 -0.04 10.57
CA LEU A 240 12.92 0.59 11.35
C LEU A 240 13.26 0.39 12.84
N THR A 241 13.56 1.47 13.54
CA THR A 241 13.79 1.42 14.99
C THR A 241 12.56 1.94 15.71
N VAL A 242 11.98 1.10 16.55
CA VAL A 242 10.79 1.42 17.36
C VAL A 242 11.11 1.33 18.84
N LYS A 243 10.51 2.22 19.63
CA LYS A 243 10.54 2.13 21.09
C LYS A 243 9.32 1.36 21.57
N VAL A 244 9.57 0.23 22.21
CA VAL A 244 8.53 -0.65 22.74
C VAL A 244 8.59 -0.75 24.26
N ASN A 245 7.42 -0.78 24.87
CA ASN A 245 7.20 -1.19 26.24
C ASN A 245 6.78 -2.66 26.20
N ALA A 246 7.51 -3.54 26.86
CA ALA A 246 7.19 -4.96 26.88
C ALA A 246 7.80 -5.65 28.11
N ASN A 247 7.21 -6.77 28.51
CA ASN A 247 7.94 -7.76 29.30
C ASN A 247 8.81 -8.59 28.35
N ALA A 248 10.13 -8.52 28.50
CA ALA A 248 11.08 -9.19 27.62
C ALA A 248 11.12 -10.72 27.82
N LEU A 249 10.42 -11.25 28.83
CA LEU A 249 10.35 -12.67 29.13
C LEU A 249 8.94 -13.22 28.88
N PRO A 250 8.79 -14.43 28.28
CA PRO A 250 7.48 -15.02 28.08
C PRO A 250 6.85 -15.44 29.40
N TYR A 251 5.52 -15.39 29.46
CA TYR A 251 4.75 -15.98 30.55
C TYR A 251 4.89 -17.50 30.54
N LYS A 252 5.00 -18.11 31.73
CA LYS A 252 5.08 -19.56 31.87
C LYS A 252 3.69 -20.14 32.09
N GLY A 253 3.35 -21.10 31.25
CA GLY A 253 2.07 -21.78 31.27
C GLY A 253 2.19 -23.28 31.23
N VAL A 254 1.05 -23.93 31.04
CA VAL A 254 0.90 -25.37 31.07
C VAL A 254 0.29 -25.84 29.76
N GLU A 255 0.93 -26.83 29.15
CA GLU A 255 0.32 -27.65 28.10
C GLU A 255 -0.24 -28.90 28.78
N LEU A 256 -1.57 -28.97 28.91
CA LEU A 256 -2.29 -29.97 29.70
C LEU A 256 -2.17 -31.36 29.08
N ALA A 257 -2.33 -31.48 27.76
CA ALA A 257 -2.21 -32.73 27.01
C ALA A 257 -0.91 -33.50 27.35
N LEU A 258 0.20 -32.75 27.48
CA LEU A 258 1.52 -33.27 27.79
C LEU A 258 1.93 -33.06 29.26
N GLY A 259 1.12 -32.40 30.08
CA GLY A 259 1.46 -32.04 31.46
C GLY A 259 2.86 -31.49 31.61
N ARG A 260 3.23 -30.48 30.81
CA ARG A 260 4.56 -29.84 30.83
C ARG A 260 4.44 -28.32 30.85
N VAL A 261 5.55 -27.66 31.16
CA VAL A 261 5.64 -26.20 31.09
C VAL A 261 5.72 -25.76 29.63
N ALA A 262 4.83 -24.86 29.24
CA ALA A 262 4.81 -24.15 27.97
C ALA A 262 5.06 -22.65 28.21
N SER A 263 5.10 -21.85 27.17
CA SER A 263 5.33 -20.41 27.25
C SER A 263 4.43 -19.65 26.29
N VAL A 264 3.89 -18.51 26.75
CA VAL A 264 3.02 -17.61 25.99
C VAL A 264 3.72 -16.26 25.84
N ASN A 265 3.58 -15.65 24.67
CA ASN A 265 4.19 -14.34 24.38
C ASN A 265 3.62 -13.26 25.32
N ALA A 266 4.47 -12.34 25.78
CA ALA A 266 4.09 -11.35 26.80
C ALA A 266 3.56 -10.02 26.23
N ILE A 267 3.47 -9.90 24.91
CA ILE A 267 2.96 -8.72 24.20
C ILE A 267 1.43 -8.79 24.01
N GLY A 268 0.83 -9.97 24.25
CA GLY A 268 -0.58 -10.29 24.03
C GLY A 268 -1.56 -9.55 24.95
N GLY A 269 -1.71 -8.22 24.79
CA GLY A 269 -2.73 -7.38 25.43
C GLY A 269 -2.76 -7.41 26.96
N GLN A 270 -1.64 -7.80 27.58
CA GLN A 270 -1.46 -7.83 29.03
C GLN A 270 -0.69 -6.62 29.57
N ILE A 271 -0.27 -5.68 28.69
CA ILE A 271 0.42 -4.47 29.12
C ILE A 271 -0.60 -3.49 29.70
N SER A 272 -0.53 -3.31 31.02
CA SER A 272 -1.33 -2.33 31.75
C SER A 272 -0.63 -0.98 31.70
N GLY A 273 -1.33 0.09 31.32
CA GLY A 273 -0.80 1.45 31.48
C GLY A 273 -0.73 1.80 32.97
N ALA A 274 0.31 2.54 33.37
CA ALA A 274 0.51 2.98 34.76
C ALA A 274 -0.67 3.83 35.31
N ASP A 275 -1.58 4.29 34.45
CA ASP A 275 -2.77 5.09 34.77
C ASP A 275 -4.11 4.34 34.60
N GLY A 276 -4.08 3.02 34.37
CA GLY A 276 -5.29 2.22 34.12
C GLY A 276 -5.85 2.35 32.70
N ARG A 277 -5.14 3.01 31.78
CA ARG A 277 -5.41 2.91 30.34
C ARG A 277 -4.74 1.67 29.76
N ALA A 278 -5.23 1.18 28.61
CA ALA A 278 -4.49 0.17 27.86
C ALA A 278 -3.13 0.77 27.46
N ALA A 279 -2.02 0.20 27.96
CA ALA A 279 -0.71 0.64 27.54
C ALA A 279 -0.58 0.32 26.05
N THR A 280 -0.21 1.31 25.24
CA THR A 280 0.27 1.04 23.91
C THR A 280 1.64 0.36 24.04
N VAL A 281 1.83 -0.73 23.29
CA VAL A 281 3.13 -1.41 23.16
C VAL A 281 4.23 -0.42 22.74
N PHE A 282 3.86 0.71 22.14
CA PHE A 282 4.76 1.76 21.65
C PHE A 282 4.64 3.01 22.52
N ALA A 283 5.77 3.66 22.78
CA ALA A 283 5.83 4.93 23.52
C ALA A 283 5.48 6.12 22.61
N LEU A 284 4.23 6.19 22.13
CA LEU A 284 3.79 7.17 21.12
C LEU A 284 3.92 8.64 21.55
N ASP A 285 4.07 8.89 22.85
CA ASP A 285 4.32 10.20 23.46
C ASP A 285 5.77 10.69 23.28
N ASP A 286 6.72 9.80 22.95
CA ASP A 286 8.08 10.17 22.58
C ASP A 286 8.17 10.54 21.09
N PRO A 287 8.57 11.76 20.69
CA PRO A 287 8.68 12.12 19.28
C PRO A 287 9.66 11.25 18.47
N ASN A 288 10.56 10.52 19.15
CA ASN A 288 11.51 9.58 18.57
C ASN A 288 11.11 8.11 18.79
N TRP A 289 9.82 7.84 19.06
CA TRP A 289 9.30 6.47 19.20
C TRP A 289 9.49 5.63 17.95
N LEU A 290 9.57 6.27 16.78
CA LEU A 290 9.87 5.67 15.49
C LEU A 290 10.99 6.44 14.78
N ARG A 291 12.03 5.70 14.38
CA ARG A 291 13.08 6.14 13.46
C ARG A 291 13.15 5.21 12.26
N VAL A 292 13.24 5.79 11.07
CA VAL A 292 13.41 5.05 9.82
C VAL A 292 14.74 5.50 9.21
N GLU A 293 15.62 4.56 8.94
CA GLU A 293 16.96 4.79 8.40
C GLU A 293 17.14 4.03 7.08
N GLY A 294 18.07 4.48 6.24
CA GLY A 294 18.38 3.83 4.96
C GLY A 294 17.29 4.03 3.90
N LEU A 295 16.56 5.13 3.94
CA LEU A 295 15.74 5.57 2.80
C LEU A 295 16.61 6.38 1.84
N VAL A 296 16.39 6.20 0.54
CA VAL A 296 17.02 7.03 -0.49
C VAL A 296 16.49 8.47 -0.36
N PRO A 297 17.34 9.52 -0.31
CA PRO A 297 16.89 10.89 -0.08
C PRO A 297 15.78 11.36 -1.02
N VAL A 298 15.90 10.98 -2.30
CA VAL A 298 14.89 11.18 -3.34
C VAL A 298 14.58 9.81 -3.94
N PRO A 299 13.53 9.12 -3.46
CA PRO A 299 13.16 7.82 -3.99
C PRO A 299 12.76 7.90 -5.46
N TYR A 300 13.05 6.82 -6.20
CA TYR A 300 12.73 6.71 -7.62
C TYR A 300 12.40 5.28 -8.03
N ILE A 301 11.78 5.12 -9.19
CA ILE A 301 11.56 3.83 -9.84
C ILE A 301 12.55 3.70 -10.99
N GLU A 302 13.44 2.70 -10.94
CA GLU A 302 14.46 2.49 -11.98
C GLU A 302 13.85 2.29 -13.36
N ASP A 303 12.74 1.56 -13.47
CA ASP A 303 12.04 1.34 -14.73
C ASP A 303 10.58 1.07 -14.47
N VAL A 304 9.69 1.81 -15.13
CA VAL A 304 8.24 1.71 -14.99
C VAL A 304 7.58 1.84 -16.35
N ARG A 305 6.50 1.09 -16.55
CA ARG A 305 5.73 1.08 -17.80
C ARG A 305 4.30 1.55 -17.56
N PHE A 306 3.95 2.66 -18.20
CA PHE A 306 2.63 3.28 -18.14
C PHE A 306 1.79 2.93 -19.36
N PRO A 307 0.64 2.26 -19.19
CA PRO A 307 -0.31 2.07 -20.27
C PRO A 307 -1.18 3.31 -20.49
N VAL A 308 -1.40 3.67 -21.75
CA VAL A 308 -2.47 4.56 -22.19
C VAL A 308 -3.22 3.83 -23.30
N HIS A 309 -4.50 3.59 -23.08
CA HIS A 309 -5.33 2.81 -24.00
C HIS A 309 -6.28 3.70 -24.76
N GLU A 310 -6.52 3.36 -26.01
CA GLU A 310 -7.49 4.05 -26.87
C GLU A 310 -8.80 3.27 -26.97
N SER A 311 -9.81 3.95 -27.51
CA SER A 311 -11.02 3.35 -28.00
C SER A 311 -10.74 2.49 -29.24
N PRO A 312 -11.42 1.34 -29.41
CA PRO A 312 -11.35 0.58 -30.67
C PRO A 312 -12.18 1.22 -31.80
N LEU A 313 -12.80 2.38 -31.55
CA LEU A 313 -13.68 3.09 -32.48
C LEU A 313 -13.20 4.52 -32.62
N PHE A 314 -13.20 5.02 -33.86
CA PHE A 314 -13.11 6.45 -34.12
C PHE A 314 -14.33 7.18 -33.54
N LEU A 315 -14.08 8.20 -32.74
CA LEU A 315 -15.10 9.01 -32.06
C LEU A 315 -15.16 10.38 -32.74
N PRO A 316 -16.15 10.63 -33.61
CA PRO A 316 -16.24 11.91 -34.32
C PRO A 316 -16.45 13.07 -33.34
N ALA A 317 -15.85 14.22 -33.64
CA ALA A 317 -16.10 15.46 -32.91
C ALA A 317 -17.59 15.81 -32.86
N GLY A 318 -18.03 16.38 -31.74
CA GLY A 318 -19.33 17.03 -31.62
C GLY A 318 -19.53 18.15 -32.64
N THR A 319 -20.78 18.56 -32.84
CA THR A 319 -21.15 19.70 -33.70
C THR A 319 -22.22 20.59 -33.09
N GLN A 320 -22.74 20.21 -31.93
CA GLN A 320 -23.84 20.91 -31.28
C GLN A 320 -23.48 21.29 -29.85
N ARG A 321 -23.95 22.47 -29.45
CA ARG A 321 -23.87 22.96 -28.05
C ARG A 321 -24.64 22.08 -27.07
N GLY A 322 -25.67 21.42 -27.57
CA GLY A 322 -26.51 20.52 -26.79
C GLY A 322 -26.08 19.07 -26.99
N PRO A 323 -26.23 18.20 -25.98
CA PRO A 323 -26.62 18.51 -24.61
C PRO A 323 -25.52 19.27 -23.83
N ARG A 324 -25.92 20.29 -23.06
CA ARG A 324 -24.98 20.97 -22.14
C ARG A 324 -24.67 20.06 -20.94
N PRO A 325 -23.45 20.15 -20.35
CA PRO A 325 -22.41 21.14 -20.64
C PRO A 325 -21.39 20.75 -21.71
N THR A 326 -21.41 19.51 -22.22
CA THR A 326 -20.30 18.92 -22.98
C THR A 326 -20.56 18.73 -24.49
N GLY A 327 -21.73 19.11 -24.97
CA GLY A 327 -22.13 18.94 -26.36
C GLY A 327 -22.54 17.51 -26.72
N ASP A 328 -22.70 17.24 -28.00
CA ASP A 328 -23.14 15.95 -28.56
C ASP A 328 -22.01 14.97 -28.88
N SER A 329 -20.78 15.28 -28.46
CA SER A 329 -19.63 14.43 -28.71
C SER A 329 -19.77 13.04 -28.04
N PRO A 330 -19.59 11.93 -28.76
CA PRO A 330 -19.72 10.59 -28.20
C PRO A 330 -18.59 10.24 -27.21
N VAL A 331 -17.50 11.01 -27.20
CA VAL A 331 -16.36 10.83 -26.28
C VAL A 331 -16.78 10.87 -24.80
N TRP A 332 -17.83 11.62 -24.46
CA TRP A 332 -18.32 11.73 -23.10
C TRP A 332 -19.04 10.47 -22.59
N GLN A 333 -19.30 9.51 -23.47
CA GLN A 333 -19.90 8.22 -23.13
C GLN A 333 -18.85 7.11 -22.99
N THR A 334 -17.58 7.40 -23.25
CA THR A 334 -16.50 6.41 -23.10
C THR A 334 -15.98 6.39 -21.68
N PRO A 335 -15.33 5.28 -21.26
CA PRO A 335 -14.66 5.24 -19.97
C PRO A 335 -13.65 6.38 -19.81
N PRO A 336 -13.54 6.98 -18.61
CA PRO A 336 -12.74 8.19 -18.36
C PRO A 336 -11.24 7.98 -18.56
N PHE A 337 -10.77 6.75 -18.43
CA PHE A 337 -9.36 6.36 -18.56
C PHE A 337 -8.92 6.05 -20.00
N LEU A 338 -9.80 6.19 -21.01
CA LEU A 338 -9.42 6.06 -22.41
C LEU A 338 -8.81 7.36 -22.93
N MET A 339 -7.82 7.24 -23.81
CA MET A 339 -7.06 8.35 -24.41
C MET A 339 -7.97 9.45 -24.95
N GLU A 340 -9.04 9.11 -25.64
CA GLU A 340 -10.00 10.05 -26.20
C GLU A 340 -10.70 10.87 -25.11
N HIS A 341 -11.16 10.21 -24.03
CA HIS A 341 -11.79 10.89 -22.92
C HIS A 341 -10.80 11.78 -22.18
N LEU A 342 -9.61 11.25 -21.89
CA LEU A 342 -8.53 12.00 -21.24
C LEU A 342 -8.22 13.28 -22.03
N VAL A 343 -8.07 13.19 -23.35
CA VAL A 343 -7.76 14.36 -24.18
C VAL A 343 -8.95 15.31 -24.31
N ALA A 344 -10.19 14.81 -24.43
CA ALA A 344 -11.37 15.66 -24.42
C ALA A 344 -11.49 16.45 -23.11
N GLU A 345 -11.24 15.82 -21.97
CA GLU A 345 -11.26 16.50 -20.67
C GLU A 345 -10.09 17.50 -20.53
N MET A 346 -8.91 17.18 -21.06
CA MET A 346 -7.80 18.16 -21.16
C MET A 346 -8.20 19.37 -22.00
N GLY A 347 -8.86 19.16 -23.15
CA GLY A 347 -9.37 20.22 -24.02
C GLY A 347 -10.48 21.05 -23.34
N ARG A 348 -11.30 20.42 -22.49
CA ARG A 348 -12.34 21.09 -21.72
C ARG A 348 -11.74 22.02 -20.66
N LEU A 349 -10.73 21.55 -19.93
CA LEU A 349 -9.97 22.40 -18.99
C LEU A 349 -9.17 23.50 -19.69
N LEU A 350 -8.67 23.24 -20.90
CA LEU A 350 -8.03 24.27 -21.72
C LEU A 350 -9.03 25.37 -22.06
N ALA A 351 -10.23 25.01 -22.49
CA ALA A 351 -11.29 25.95 -22.85
C ALA A 351 -11.67 26.89 -21.69
N GLU A 352 -11.66 26.41 -20.44
CA GLU A 352 -11.89 27.25 -19.25
C GLU A 352 -10.84 28.37 -19.05
N ARG A 353 -9.66 28.26 -19.70
CA ARG A 353 -8.59 29.27 -19.64
C ARG A 353 -8.69 30.29 -20.78
N LEU A 354 -9.51 30.03 -21.79
CA LEU A 354 -9.66 30.90 -22.94
C LEU A 354 -10.65 32.03 -22.62
N VAL A 355 -10.44 33.17 -23.25
CA VAL A 355 -11.34 34.33 -23.15
C VAL A 355 -12.28 34.32 -24.34
N GLU A 356 -13.52 34.81 -24.19
CA GLU A 356 -14.40 35.07 -25.33
C GLU A 356 -13.75 36.08 -26.28
N ASP A 357 -13.50 35.67 -27.53
CA ASP A 357 -12.89 36.52 -28.55
C ASP A 357 -13.20 35.98 -29.97
N CYS A 358 -12.97 36.83 -30.98
CA CYS A 358 -13.05 36.45 -32.40
C CYS A 358 -11.70 36.66 -33.09
N VAL A 359 -11.14 35.58 -33.64
CA VAL A 359 -10.04 35.67 -34.60
C VAL A 359 -10.62 36.05 -35.95
N VAL A 360 -10.18 37.17 -36.51
CA VAL A 360 -10.61 37.67 -37.82
C VAL A 360 -9.40 37.86 -38.71
N TYR A 361 -9.45 37.27 -39.91
CA TYR A 361 -8.48 37.55 -40.96
C TYR A 361 -9.13 38.32 -42.09
N GLU A 362 -8.43 39.35 -42.57
CA GLU A 362 -8.88 40.23 -43.64
C GLU A 362 -7.89 40.23 -44.81
N LEU A 363 -8.40 40.39 -46.03
CA LEU A 363 -7.57 40.72 -47.20
C LEU A 363 -7.23 42.21 -47.24
N GLY A 364 -6.20 42.56 -48.03
CA GLY A 364 -5.86 43.95 -48.33
C GLY A 364 -7.06 44.69 -48.95
N GLY A 365 -7.74 45.50 -48.13
CA GLY A 365 -9.02 46.13 -48.47
C GLY A 365 -10.07 46.08 -47.35
N GLY A 366 -9.83 45.35 -46.27
CA GLY A 366 -10.73 45.26 -45.11
C GLY A 366 -11.88 44.27 -45.30
N VAL A 367 -11.73 43.31 -46.22
CA VAL A 367 -12.72 42.25 -46.44
C VAL A 367 -12.37 41.09 -45.53
N GLU A 368 -13.22 40.82 -44.53
CA GLU A 368 -13.13 39.62 -43.69
C GLU A 368 -13.26 38.36 -44.55
N VAL A 369 -12.27 37.50 -44.48
CA VAL A 369 -12.18 36.25 -45.25
C VAL A 369 -12.37 35.03 -44.38
N PHE A 370 -12.06 35.15 -43.10
CA PHE A 370 -12.26 34.12 -42.09
C PHE A 370 -12.55 34.77 -40.75
N ARG A 371 -13.46 34.17 -40.01
CA ARG A 371 -13.78 34.52 -38.65
C ARG A 371 -14.02 33.27 -37.84
N ALA A 372 -13.39 33.17 -36.68
CA ALA A 372 -13.65 32.14 -35.69
C ALA A 372 -13.89 32.80 -34.34
N CYS A 373 -15.10 32.63 -33.79
CA CYS A 373 -15.48 33.22 -32.51
C CYS A 373 -15.66 32.12 -31.47
N ILE A 374 -14.89 32.21 -30.38
CA ILE A 374 -15.04 31.37 -29.19
C ILE A 374 -15.89 32.11 -28.17
N ASP A 375 -16.82 31.40 -27.52
CA ASP A 375 -17.61 31.96 -26.42
C ASP A 375 -17.15 31.51 -25.03
N GLU A 376 -17.84 32.00 -23.99
CA GLU A 376 -17.58 31.67 -22.58
C GLU A 376 -17.63 30.17 -22.24
N THR A 377 -18.24 29.33 -23.10
CA THR A 377 -18.33 27.88 -22.92
C THR A 377 -17.26 27.11 -23.67
N GLY A 378 -16.41 27.81 -24.43
CA GLY A 378 -15.43 27.20 -25.33
C GLY A 378 -16.02 26.66 -26.63
N PHE A 379 -17.24 27.08 -27.00
CA PHE A 379 -17.83 26.71 -28.28
C PHE A 379 -17.35 27.67 -29.37
N VAL A 380 -16.92 27.13 -30.51
CA VAL A 380 -16.37 27.90 -31.61
C VAL A 380 -17.31 27.88 -32.80
N GLU A 381 -17.63 29.06 -33.32
CA GLU A 381 -18.36 29.25 -34.58
C GLU A 381 -17.41 29.78 -35.65
N PHE A 382 -17.45 29.17 -36.84
CA PHE A 382 -16.58 29.53 -37.96
C PHE A 382 -17.39 30.11 -39.13
N GLU A 383 -16.89 31.21 -39.69
CA GLU A 383 -17.46 31.86 -40.87
C GLU A 383 -16.33 32.11 -41.89
N THR A 384 -16.63 31.95 -43.18
CA THR A 384 -15.71 32.30 -44.27
C THR A 384 -16.44 33.12 -45.32
N PHE A 385 -15.71 34.03 -45.98
CA PHE A 385 -16.28 34.84 -47.05
C PHE A 385 -16.77 33.94 -48.19
N SER A 386 -18.05 34.06 -48.56
CA SER A 386 -18.68 33.26 -49.63
C SER A 386 -18.52 31.74 -49.49
N ASN A 387 -18.35 31.21 -48.26
CA ASN A 387 -18.07 29.79 -47.99
C ASN A 387 -16.78 29.25 -48.67
N VAL A 388 -15.78 30.11 -48.90
CA VAL A 388 -14.48 29.69 -49.42
C VAL A 388 -13.84 28.67 -48.46
N GLY A 389 -13.41 27.52 -49.01
CA GLY A 389 -12.78 26.45 -48.24
C GLY A 389 -13.74 25.59 -47.41
N GLN A 390 -15.05 25.88 -47.42
CA GLN A 390 -16.08 25.32 -46.53
C GLN A 390 -15.69 25.51 -45.06
N PRO A 391 -16.26 26.51 -44.36
CA PRO A 391 -15.87 26.78 -42.98
C PRO A 391 -16.08 25.52 -42.15
N PRO A 392 -15.17 25.22 -41.19
CA PRO A 392 -15.38 24.12 -40.27
C PRO A 392 -16.76 24.21 -39.61
N PRO A 393 -17.45 23.08 -39.36
CA PRO A 393 -18.66 23.11 -38.58
C PRO A 393 -18.37 23.67 -37.18
N PRO A 394 -19.37 24.31 -36.55
CA PRO A 394 -19.21 24.79 -35.19
C PRO A 394 -19.02 23.60 -34.23
N GLN A 395 -18.14 23.75 -33.26
CA GLN A 395 -17.72 22.67 -32.35
C GLN A 395 -17.00 23.25 -31.13
N TYR A 396 -16.87 22.45 -30.08
CA TYR A 396 -16.12 22.88 -28.90
C TYR A 396 -14.61 22.75 -29.06
N ILE A 397 -13.86 23.49 -28.24
CA ILE A 397 -12.39 23.38 -28.18
C ILE A 397 -11.93 21.96 -27.84
N TRP A 398 -12.62 21.26 -26.93
CA TRP A 398 -12.28 19.86 -26.65
C TRP A 398 -12.50 18.94 -27.84
N ASP A 399 -13.51 19.19 -28.68
CA ASP A 399 -13.73 18.42 -29.90
C ASP A 399 -12.61 18.62 -30.91
N ILE A 400 -12.09 19.86 -31.02
CA ILE A 400 -10.92 20.18 -31.84
C ILE A 400 -9.68 19.44 -31.34
N VAL A 401 -9.38 19.55 -30.05
CA VAL A 401 -8.19 18.92 -29.44
C VAL A 401 -8.28 17.39 -29.55
N HIS A 402 -9.45 16.81 -29.26
CA HIS A 402 -9.73 15.38 -29.38
C HIS A 402 -9.56 14.84 -30.80
N GLU A 403 -10.10 15.52 -31.81
CA GLU A 403 -9.96 15.07 -33.21
C GLU A 403 -8.50 15.15 -33.70
N LEU A 404 -7.77 16.21 -33.32
CA LEU A 404 -6.32 16.30 -33.59
C LEU A 404 -5.55 15.17 -32.92
N ALA A 405 -5.96 14.79 -31.69
CA ALA A 405 -5.31 13.74 -30.94
C ALA A 405 -5.55 12.35 -31.53
N GLN A 406 -6.77 12.05 -31.95
CA GLN A 406 -7.06 10.82 -32.71
C GLN A 406 -6.17 10.75 -33.94
N ILE A 407 -6.18 11.77 -34.81
CA ILE A 407 -5.34 11.74 -36.01
C ILE A 407 -3.86 11.53 -35.69
N ARG A 408 -3.35 12.23 -34.66
CA ARG A 408 -1.97 12.09 -34.21
C ARG A 408 -1.67 10.66 -33.74
N MET A 409 -2.56 10.05 -32.96
CA MET A 409 -2.37 8.71 -32.42
C MET A 409 -2.30 7.65 -33.53
N HIS A 410 -2.89 7.92 -34.69
CA HIS A 410 -2.88 7.03 -35.86
C HIS A 410 -1.76 7.30 -36.89
N ASP A 411 -0.84 8.22 -36.59
CA ASP A 411 0.36 8.46 -37.39
C ASP A 411 1.11 7.14 -37.70
N GLY A 412 1.54 6.97 -38.95
CA GLY A 412 2.19 5.73 -39.40
C GLY A 412 1.23 4.63 -39.86
N GLY A 413 -0.08 4.91 -39.89
CA GLY A 413 -1.10 4.03 -40.46
C GLY A 413 -1.63 2.96 -39.51
N LEU A 414 -1.59 3.23 -38.19
CA LEU A 414 -2.22 2.37 -37.19
C LEU A 414 -3.74 2.38 -37.39
N ALA A 415 -4.40 1.23 -37.30
CA ALA A 415 -5.87 1.18 -37.35
C ALA A 415 -6.48 1.56 -35.99
N GLU A 416 -7.75 1.96 -35.97
CA GLU A 416 -8.56 2.15 -34.76
C GLU A 416 -8.48 0.91 -33.84
N GLY A 417 -8.10 1.10 -32.58
CA GLY A 417 -7.84 0.05 -31.59
C GLY A 417 -6.40 -0.47 -31.53
N GLU A 418 -5.50 -0.05 -32.43
CA GLU A 418 -4.09 -0.45 -32.45
C GLU A 418 -3.12 0.57 -31.82
N ALA A 419 -3.55 1.80 -31.55
CA ALA A 419 -2.73 2.88 -30.98
C ALA A 419 -2.66 2.89 -29.44
N ASN A 420 -2.87 1.74 -28.79
CA ASN A 420 -2.55 1.57 -27.37
C ASN A 420 -1.05 1.79 -27.14
N ALA A 421 -0.70 2.75 -26.29
CA ALA A 421 0.67 3.13 -25.99
C ALA A 421 1.12 2.55 -24.64
N GLU A 422 2.38 2.12 -24.60
CA GLU A 422 3.07 1.79 -23.35
C GLU A 422 4.36 2.60 -23.29
N LEU A 423 4.46 3.47 -22.29
CA LEU A 423 5.60 4.36 -22.11
C LEU A 423 6.53 3.79 -21.05
N ARG A 424 7.77 3.54 -21.45
CA ARG A 424 8.83 3.07 -20.57
C ARG A 424 9.63 4.26 -20.03
N LEU A 425 9.56 4.47 -18.73
CA LEU A 425 10.24 5.55 -18.02
C LEU A 425 11.32 4.96 -17.12
N VAL A 426 12.47 5.64 -17.05
CA VAL A 426 13.67 5.13 -16.39
C VAL A 426 14.15 6.13 -15.35
N ASN A 427 14.49 5.65 -14.15
CA ASN A 427 14.91 6.45 -13.01
C ASN A 427 13.91 7.58 -12.66
N LEU A 428 12.62 7.26 -12.67
CA LEU A 428 11.55 8.22 -12.46
C LEU A 428 11.42 8.59 -10.97
N PRO A 429 11.69 9.86 -10.57
CA PRO A 429 11.59 10.26 -9.16
C PRO A 429 10.13 10.32 -8.69
N LEU A 430 9.88 9.90 -7.44
CA LEU A 430 8.54 9.90 -6.85
C LEU A 430 7.98 11.29 -6.54
N GLY A 431 8.82 12.34 -6.59
CA GLY A 431 8.39 13.71 -6.27
C GLY A 431 8.18 14.00 -4.78
N VAL A 432 8.59 13.07 -3.90
CA VAL A 432 8.56 13.22 -2.44
C VAL A 432 9.93 12.91 -1.84
N SER A 433 10.31 13.57 -0.74
CA SER A 433 11.56 13.28 -0.04
C SER A 433 11.42 12.16 0.98
N ALA A 434 12.54 11.53 1.34
CA ALA A 434 12.58 10.58 2.46
C ALA A 434 12.04 11.18 3.76
N GLU A 435 12.38 12.43 4.07
CA GLU A 435 11.92 13.12 5.29
C GLU A 435 10.39 13.29 5.34
N GLN A 436 9.78 13.62 4.20
CA GLN A 436 8.33 13.72 4.07
C GLN A 436 7.67 12.35 4.24
N ILE A 437 8.25 11.29 3.66
CA ILE A 437 7.78 9.92 3.83
C ILE A 437 7.83 9.51 5.31
N VAL A 438 8.96 9.71 5.99
CA VAL A 438 9.12 9.32 7.41
C VAL A 438 8.13 10.06 8.31
N THR A 439 7.91 11.35 8.06
CA THR A 439 6.93 12.14 8.82
C THR A 439 5.53 11.56 8.68
N ARG A 440 5.09 11.28 7.44
CA ARG A 440 3.78 10.69 7.18
C ARG A 440 3.63 9.29 7.78
N ILE A 441 4.66 8.44 7.66
CA ILE A 441 4.69 7.10 8.26
C ILE A 441 4.45 7.18 9.77
N ARG A 442 5.16 8.08 10.46
CA ARG A 442 5.03 8.22 11.91
C ARG A 442 3.60 8.61 12.30
N ASP A 443 3.03 9.60 11.62
CA ASP A 443 1.67 10.07 11.91
C ASP A 443 0.63 8.96 11.67
N ASN A 444 0.78 8.21 10.58
CA ASN A 444 -0.15 7.16 10.20
C ASN A 444 -0.06 5.92 11.08
N LEU A 445 1.16 5.48 11.44
CA LEU A 445 1.35 4.36 12.35
C LEU A 445 0.87 4.70 13.77
N ALA A 446 1.02 5.96 14.22
CA ALA A 446 0.47 6.41 15.51
C ALA A 446 -1.06 6.33 15.57
N GLN A 447 -1.74 6.42 14.42
CA GLN A 447 -3.20 6.27 14.32
C GLN A 447 -3.65 4.80 14.28
N ASN A 448 -2.73 3.83 14.14
CA ASN A 448 -3.04 2.40 14.06
C ASN A 448 -2.24 1.56 15.09
N PRO A 449 -2.47 1.76 16.41
CA PRO A 449 -1.75 1.06 17.46
C PRO A 449 -2.00 -0.46 17.47
N ALA A 450 -3.13 -0.92 16.93
CA ALA A 450 -3.46 -2.34 16.87
C ALA A 450 -2.58 -3.10 15.86
N ALA A 451 -2.41 -2.58 14.64
CA ALA A 451 -1.54 -3.21 13.64
C ALA A 451 -0.07 -3.22 14.09
N LEU A 452 0.37 -2.14 14.76
CA LEU A 452 1.71 -2.08 15.36
C LEU A 452 1.92 -3.17 16.43
N ARG A 453 0.90 -3.47 17.25
CA ARG A 453 0.98 -4.58 18.21
C ARG A 453 1.14 -5.91 17.50
N GLU A 454 0.41 -6.15 16.41
CA GLU A 454 0.55 -7.40 15.64
C GLU A 454 1.95 -7.56 15.05
N LEU A 455 2.56 -6.46 14.57
CA LEU A 455 3.96 -6.46 14.15
C LEU A 455 4.89 -6.82 15.30
N ALA A 456 4.67 -6.26 16.50
CA ALA A 456 5.47 -6.57 17.68
C ALA A 456 5.34 -8.04 18.09
N GLU A 457 4.12 -8.60 18.07
CA GLU A 457 3.87 -10.01 18.35
C GLU A 457 4.55 -10.93 17.32
N ALA A 458 4.50 -10.57 16.03
CA ALA A 458 5.13 -11.33 14.95
C ALA A 458 6.66 -11.28 15.00
N THR A 459 7.25 -10.14 15.36
CA THR A 459 8.71 -9.97 15.44
C THR A 459 9.31 -10.44 16.75
N HIS A 460 8.48 -10.75 17.76
CA HIS A 460 8.89 -11.21 19.08
C HIS A 460 8.20 -12.53 19.47
N GLN A 461 8.40 -13.59 18.68
CA GLN A 461 7.86 -14.92 19.01
C GLN A 461 8.67 -15.59 20.13
N THR A 462 8.14 -15.56 21.34
CA THR A 462 8.71 -16.26 22.51
C THR A 462 7.86 -17.45 22.99
N THR A 463 6.73 -17.69 22.33
CA THR A 463 5.83 -18.82 22.59
C THR A 463 6.54 -20.15 22.34
N ARG A 464 6.38 -21.12 23.26
CA ARG A 464 6.91 -22.49 23.13
C ARG A 464 5.89 -23.49 23.66
N GLY A 465 5.60 -24.52 22.88
CA GLY A 465 4.56 -25.51 23.19
C GLY A 465 3.14 -24.95 23.00
N ALA A 466 2.14 -25.74 23.36
CA ALA A 466 0.72 -25.38 23.26
C ALA A 466 0.14 -25.13 24.65
N ALA A 467 0.45 -23.98 25.25
CA ALA A 467 -0.11 -23.65 26.57
C ALA A 467 -1.65 -23.52 26.48
N ASP A 468 -2.36 -24.05 27.48
CA ASP A 468 -3.82 -23.91 27.67
C ASP A 468 -4.15 -22.79 28.66
N PHE A 469 -3.24 -22.52 29.60
CA PHE A 469 -3.28 -21.36 30.47
C PHE A 469 -1.87 -20.99 30.90
N TYR A 470 -1.70 -19.75 31.35
CA TYR A 470 -0.44 -19.24 31.88
C TYR A 470 -0.61 -18.60 33.25
N TYR A 471 0.51 -18.44 33.94
CA TYR A 471 0.60 -17.81 35.25
C TYR A 471 1.19 -16.41 35.11
N ASP A 472 0.49 -15.43 35.66
CA ASP A 472 0.88 -14.03 35.62
C ASP A 472 0.55 -13.30 36.93
N ARG A 473 1.11 -12.10 37.06
CA ARG A 473 0.82 -11.15 38.14
C ARG A 473 0.66 -9.78 37.49
N PRO A 474 -0.52 -9.16 37.57
CA PRO A 474 -0.73 -7.78 37.12
C PRO A 474 0.15 -6.81 37.87
N ASP A 475 0.63 -5.80 37.15
CA ASP A 475 1.35 -4.67 37.71
C ASP A 475 0.54 -3.98 38.80
N GLY A 476 1.23 -3.52 39.85
CA GLY A 476 0.60 -2.85 40.99
C GLY A 476 -0.19 -3.76 41.93
N THR A 477 -0.16 -5.09 41.73
CA THR A 477 -0.83 -6.05 42.61
C THR A 477 0.13 -7.07 43.22
N ASP A 478 -0.18 -7.54 44.43
CA ASP A 478 0.47 -8.72 45.04
C ASP A 478 -0.26 -10.03 44.74
N ALA A 479 -1.34 -9.97 43.95
CA ALA A 479 -2.19 -11.11 43.66
C ALA A 479 -1.65 -11.91 42.47
N ASP A 480 -1.68 -13.24 42.63
CA ASP A 480 -1.26 -14.20 41.62
C ASP A 480 -2.48 -14.65 40.80
N PHE A 481 -2.36 -14.75 39.48
CA PHE A 481 -3.46 -15.14 38.60
C PHE A 481 -3.07 -16.29 37.66
N LEU A 482 -4.04 -17.15 37.39
CA LEU A 482 -4.03 -18.01 36.21
C LEU A 482 -4.92 -17.38 35.15
N SER A 483 -4.41 -17.29 33.94
CA SER A 483 -5.11 -16.71 32.80
C SER A 483 -5.22 -17.78 31.73
N PHE A 484 -6.46 -18.14 31.39
CA PHE A 484 -6.75 -19.09 30.33
C PHE A 484 -6.45 -18.43 28.99
N ILE A 485 -5.82 -19.16 28.06
CA ILE A 485 -5.38 -18.55 26.80
C ILE A 485 -6.56 -18.01 25.98
N ALA A 486 -6.30 -16.92 25.26
CA ALA A 486 -7.20 -16.39 24.24
C ALA A 486 -6.77 -16.85 22.84
N GLU A 487 -7.66 -16.68 21.87
CA GLU A 487 -7.37 -17.00 20.47
C GLU A 487 -6.17 -16.22 19.91
N SER A 488 -5.89 -15.01 20.44
CA SER A 488 -4.72 -14.20 20.09
C SER A 488 -3.39 -14.74 20.61
N ASP A 489 -3.40 -15.63 21.61
CA ASP A 489 -2.16 -16.17 22.19
C ASP A 489 -1.56 -17.31 21.36
N ILE A 490 -2.36 -17.86 20.45
CA ILE A 490 -1.91 -18.91 19.53
C ILE A 490 -0.97 -18.26 18.50
N PRO A 491 0.28 -18.75 18.39
CA PRO A 491 1.25 -18.15 17.50
C PRO A 491 0.80 -18.30 16.04
N ARG A 492 1.17 -17.34 15.20
CA ARG A 492 0.96 -17.42 13.76
C ARG A 492 2.16 -18.09 13.09
N GLY A 493 1.88 -18.97 12.13
CA GLY A 493 2.86 -19.59 11.27
C GLY A 493 3.36 -18.65 10.17
N PRO A 494 4.26 -19.14 9.30
CA PRO A 494 4.84 -18.34 8.20
C PRO A 494 3.81 -17.81 7.20
N ASP A 495 2.66 -18.47 7.08
CA ASP A 495 1.52 -18.11 6.23
C ASP A 495 0.59 -17.05 6.87
N GLY A 496 0.91 -16.60 8.09
CA GLY A 496 0.07 -15.68 8.86
C GLY A 496 -1.13 -16.35 9.53
N GLN A 497 -1.39 -17.63 9.27
CA GLN A 497 -2.45 -18.39 9.93
C GLN A 497 -1.99 -18.85 11.31
N ARG A 498 -2.95 -19.09 12.21
CA ARG A 498 -2.62 -19.64 13.54
C ARG A 498 -2.08 -21.05 13.40
N THR A 499 -1.06 -21.41 14.20
CA THR A 499 -0.44 -22.74 14.16
C THR A 499 -1.37 -23.86 14.61
N ARG A 500 -2.47 -23.53 15.31
CA ARG A 500 -3.57 -24.43 15.65
C ARG A 500 -4.90 -23.67 15.76
N PRO A 501 -6.05 -24.33 15.59
CA PRO A 501 -7.36 -23.71 15.82
C PRO A 501 -7.59 -23.46 17.32
N TYR A 502 -8.41 -22.45 17.66
CA TYR A 502 -8.91 -22.26 19.02
C TYR A 502 -10.14 -23.16 19.24
N ALA A 503 -9.90 -24.42 19.60
CA ALA A 503 -10.94 -25.47 19.64
C ALA A 503 -11.47 -25.80 21.05
N TYR A 504 -11.38 -24.87 21.99
CA TYR A 504 -11.83 -25.09 23.38
C TYR A 504 -13.35 -25.08 23.51
N ALA A 505 -13.96 -26.21 23.86
CA ALA A 505 -15.40 -26.32 24.11
C ALA A 505 -15.84 -25.63 25.42
N HIS A 506 -14.97 -25.62 26.42
CA HIS A 506 -15.21 -25.05 27.75
C HIS A 506 -14.00 -24.21 28.20
N PRO A 507 -13.79 -23.02 27.62
CA PRO A 507 -12.67 -22.16 28.00
C PRO A 507 -12.83 -21.66 29.45
N GLY A 508 -11.74 -21.69 30.22
CA GLY A 508 -11.69 -21.15 31.58
C GLY A 508 -11.37 -22.18 32.67
N PHE A 509 -11.72 -21.83 33.92
CA PHE A 509 -11.42 -22.63 35.11
C PHE A 509 -12.71 -22.96 35.87
N PHE A 510 -12.85 -24.20 36.32
CA PHE A 510 -14.09 -24.73 36.89
C PHE A 510 -13.89 -25.38 38.27
N ALA A 511 -14.94 -25.41 39.08
CA ALA A 511 -14.95 -26.01 40.41
C ALA A 511 -15.24 -27.52 40.38
N ASP A 512 -15.77 -28.03 39.27
CA ASP A 512 -16.22 -29.41 39.09
C ASP A 512 -15.69 -30.04 37.80
N ALA A 513 -15.55 -31.37 37.81
CA ALA A 513 -15.04 -32.13 36.67
C ALA A 513 -16.01 -32.17 35.47
N ALA A 514 -17.28 -31.78 35.66
CA ALA A 514 -18.24 -31.66 34.56
C ALA A 514 -18.18 -30.30 33.86
N LEU A 515 -17.31 -29.39 34.31
CA LEU A 515 -17.06 -28.08 33.72
C LEU A 515 -18.31 -27.19 33.70
N THR A 516 -19.07 -27.20 34.80
CA THR A 516 -20.35 -26.47 34.91
C THR A 516 -20.31 -25.26 35.84
N ALA A 517 -19.44 -25.26 36.85
CA ALA A 517 -19.31 -24.20 37.85
C ALA A 517 -18.02 -23.41 37.62
N VAL A 518 -18.11 -22.30 36.88
CA VAL A 518 -16.99 -21.43 36.54
C VAL A 518 -16.44 -20.73 37.80
N LEU A 519 -15.11 -20.72 37.97
CA LEU A 519 -14.41 -20.11 39.12
C LEU A 519 -13.80 -18.73 38.85
N GLY A 520 -13.69 -18.33 37.58
CA GLY A 520 -13.06 -17.07 37.16
C GLY A 520 -14.01 -16.16 36.40
N SER A 521 -13.47 -15.11 35.79
CA SER A 521 -14.24 -14.24 34.91
C SER A 521 -13.36 -13.58 33.84
N ILE A 522 -14.00 -13.11 32.77
CA ILE A 522 -13.37 -12.29 31.71
C ILE A 522 -13.46 -10.79 32.06
N ALA A 523 -14.09 -10.43 33.18
CA ALA A 523 -14.48 -9.06 33.49
C ALA A 523 -13.25 -8.18 33.80
N GLY A 524 -12.66 -7.57 32.77
CA GLY A 524 -11.83 -6.34 32.80
C GLY A 524 -10.85 -6.20 33.95
N THR A 525 -10.34 -7.31 34.50
CA THR A 525 -9.60 -7.27 35.76
C THR A 525 -8.20 -6.81 35.40
N HIS A 526 -7.85 -5.57 35.76
CA HIS A 526 -6.58 -4.93 35.40
C HIS A 526 -6.39 -4.72 33.88
N GLY A 527 -7.45 -4.28 33.18
CA GLY A 527 -7.35 -3.88 31.76
C GLY A 527 -7.40 -5.01 30.74
N ASP A 528 -7.38 -6.28 31.18
CA ASP A 528 -7.54 -7.45 30.32
C ASP A 528 -9.02 -7.86 30.21
N SER A 529 -9.54 -7.84 28.99
CA SER A 529 -10.91 -8.23 28.63
C SER A 529 -10.98 -9.48 27.74
N ARG A 530 -9.85 -10.15 27.49
CA ARG A 530 -9.76 -11.26 26.53
C ARG A 530 -9.58 -12.61 27.22
N HIS A 531 -8.88 -12.64 28.36
CA HIS A 531 -8.58 -13.88 29.05
C HIS A 531 -9.58 -14.16 30.18
N HIS A 532 -9.91 -15.43 30.37
CA HIS A 532 -10.64 -15.87 31.55
C HIS A 532 -9.66 -16.02 32.72
N ARG A 533 -9.80 -15.19 33.75
CA ARG A 533 -8.81 -15.06 34.83
C ARG A 533 -9.32 -15.63 36.15
N LEU A 534 -8.43 -16.29 36.88
CA LEU A 534 -8.67 -16.84 38.21
C LEU A 534 -7.56 -16.42 39.16
N GLN A 535 -7.92 -15.80 40.29
CA GLN A 535 -6.96 -15.53 41.35
C GLN A 535 -6.51 -16.85 42.01
N VAL A 536 -5.20 -17.03 42.14
CA VAL A 536 -4.57 -18.21 42.72
C VAL A 536 -4.82 -18.26 44.22
N VAL A 537 -5.47 -19.34 44.68
CA VAL A 537 -5.61 -19.65 46.11
C VAL A 537 -4.86 -20.94 46.43
N ALA A 538 -3.89 -20.87 47.34
CA ALA A 538 -3.09 -22.03 47.72
C ALA A 538 -3.96 -23.17 48.25
N GLY A 539 -3.71 -24.40 47.80
CA GLY A 539 -4.48 -25.58 48.16
C GLY A 539 -5.79 -25.75 47.38
N GLN A 540 -6.22 -24.77 46.60
CA GLN A 540 -7.41 -24.86 45.76
C GLN A 540 -7.25 -25.94 44.70
N THR A 541 -8.33 -26.64 44.42
CA THR A 541 -8.44 -27.58 43.30
C THR A 541 -9.41 -27.00 42.29
N LEU A 542 -9.02 -27.04 41.01
CA LEU A 542 -9.81 -26.58 39.89
C LEU A 542 -9.77 -27.60 38.76
N TYR A 543 -10.66 -27.44 37.79
CA TYR A 543 -10.80 -28.30 36.61
C TYR A 543 -10.71 -27.45 35.35
N VAL A 544 -10.01 -27.98 34.34
CA VAL A 544 -9.73 -27.29 33.06
C VAL A 544 -9.83 -28.30 31.93
N ALA A 545 -10.32 -27.86 30.77
CA ALA A 545 -10.26 -28.63 29.53
C ALA A 545 -9.14 -28.14 28.61
N ASP A 546 -8.50 -29.06 27.89
CA ASP A 546 -7.64 -28.72 26.75
C ASP A 546 -8.47 -28.55 25.46
N ASP A 547 -7.80 -28.28 24.34
CA ASP A 547 -8.42 -28.11 23.01
C ASP A 547 -8.87 -29.42 22.36
N ASP A 548 -8.43 -30.56 22.88
CA ASP A 548 -8.86 -31.91 22.47
C ASP A 548 -10.02 -32.45 23.34
N GLY A 549 -10.48 -31.68 24.33
CA GLY A 549 -11.59 -32.01 25.22
C GLY A 549 -11.23 -32.96 26.39
N GLY A 550 -9.95 -33.22 26.61
CA GLY A 550 -9.43 -33.85 27.83
C GLY A 550 -9.70 -32.98 29.05
N VAL A 551 -10.00 -33.60 30.19
CA VAL A 551 -10.34 -32.86 31.42
C VAL A 551 -9.30 -33.13 32.50
N TYR A 552 -8.79 -32.06 33.08
CA TYR A 552 -7.67 -32.09 34.00
C TYR A 552 -8.07 -31.49 35.34
N ARG A 553 -7.71 -32.19 36.43
CA ARG A 553 -7.71 -31.63 37.78
C ARG A 553 -6.38 -30.96 38.02
N VAL A 554 -6.39 -29.67 38.33
CA VAL A 554 -5.21 -28.91 38.73
C VAL A 554 -5.34 -28.58 40.21
N ARG A 555 -4.37 -29.04 41.01
CA ARG A 555 -4.25 -28.68 42.42
C ARG A 555 -3.13 -27.66 42.57
N ILE A 556 -3.49 -26.50 43.12
CA ILE A 556 -2.57 -25.41 43.40
C ILE A 556 -1.81 -25.73 44.69
N GLY A 557 -0.49 -25.85 44.61
CA GLY A 557 0.36 -26.09 45.77
C GLY A 557 0.63 -24.81 46.57
N VAL A 558 1.27 -24.97 47.74
CA VAL A 558 1.74 -23.84 48.54
C VAL A 558 3.00 -23.29 47.87
N LYS A 559 3.02 -21.98 47.59
CA LYS A 559 4.17 -21.32 46.98
C LYS A 559 5.40 -21.43 47.88
N GLN A 560 6.52 -21.87 47.31
CA GLN A 560 7.82 -21.91 48.01
C GLN A 560 8.53 -20.55 47.97
N SER A 561 8.19 -19.70 47.01
CA SER A 561 8.67 -18.33 46.91
C SER A 561 7.65 -17.47 46.16
N ARG A 562 7.81 -16.14 46.21
CA ARG A 562 6.94 -15.20 45.48
C ARG A 562 6.90 -15.49 43.97
N GLN A 563 7.95 -16.10 43.41
CA GLN A 563 8.08 -16.34 41.97
C GLN A 563 7.65 -17.73 41.51
N ARG A 564 7.39 -18.69 42.41
CA ARG A 564 7.19 -20.10 42.04
C ARG A 564 5.80 -20.57 42.43
N LEU A 565 5.05 -21.07 41.46
CA LEU A 565 3.75 -21.67 41.64
C LEU A 565 3.81 -23.18 41.34
N PRO A 566 3.84 -24.04 42.37
CA PRO A 566 3.77 -25.48 42.17
C PRO A 566 2.34 -25.91 41.83
N LEU A 567 2.19 -26.74 40.81
CA LEU A 567 0.93 -27.31 40.36
C LEU A 567 1.04 -28.84 40.32
N GLN A 568 -0.02 -29.53 40.72
CA GLN A 568 -0.20 -30.95 40.42
C GLN A 568 -1.34 -31.10 39.43
N ILE A 569 -1.06 -31.73 38.30
CA ILE A 569 -2.01 -31.91 37.21
C ILE A 569 -2.32 -33.39 37.12
N THR A 570 -3.60 -33.75 37.20
CA THR A 570 -4.08 -35.11 36.98
C THR A 570 -5.04 -35.10 35.79
N ARG A 571 -4.79 -35.91 34.76
CA ARG A 571 -5.81 -36.12 33.71
C ARG A 571 -6.92 -37.01 34.26
N ILE A 572 -8.17 -36.59 34.13
CA ILE A 572 -9.34 -37.35 34.61
C ILE A 572 -10.14 -37.96 33.46
N ARG A 573 -10.18 -37.27 32.32
CA ARG A 573 -10.86 -37.74 31.10
C ARG A 573 -10.01 -37.49 29.87
#